data_AF-A0A4U1BSD5-F1
#
_entry.id   AF-A0A4U1BSD5-F1
#
_cell.length_a   1.000
_cell.length_b   1.000
_cell.length_c   1.000
_cell.angle_alpha   90.00
_cell.angle_beta   90.00
_cell.angle_gamma   90.00
#
_symmetry.space_group_name_H-M   'P 1'
#
loop_
_entity.id
_entity.type
_entity.pdbx_description
1 polymer ?
#
loop_
_entity_poly.entity_id
_entity_poly.type
_entity_poly.pdbx_seq_one_letter_code
_entity_poly.pdbx_strand_id
1 'polypeptide(L)'
;MTSAQLLSKLFALPTSGLNSQRLSYLVYSILTNAGESPQLCSGTLAGQSHSWVEWQALLIDFRHSGMEIPEDGVRNANHCGQDYQLDERRQPKAIDDSMLMHFCQDHAHFDHLA
;
A
#
# COMPACT_ATOMS: atom_id res chain seq x y z
N MET A 1 8.66 13.34 -5.51
CA MET A 1 9.09 12.07 -6.12
C MET A 1 8.06 11.70 -7.19
N THR A 2 8.41 11.08 -8.32
CA THR A 2 7.42 10.73 -9.36
C THR A 2 6.78 9.35 -9.08
N SER A 3 5.62 9.06 -9.67
CA SER A 3 4.98 7.73 -9.60
C SER A 3 5.91 6.60 -10.07
N ALA A 4 6.73 6.84 -11.10
CA ALA A 4 7.72 5.88 -11.57
C ALA A 4 8.83 5.57 -10.54
N GLN A 5 9.27 6.59 -9.79
CA GLN A 5 10.27 6.41 -8.73
C GLN A 5 9.70 5.61 -7.54
N LEU A 6 8.42 5.83 -7.21
CA LEU A 6 7.70 5.07 -6.19
C LEU A 6 7.57 3.58 -6.58
N LEU A 7 7.18 3.31 -7.82
CA LEU A 7 7.08 1.95 -8.37
C LEU A 7 8.45 1.24 -8.38
N SER A 8 9.50 1.94 -8.81
CA SER A 8 10.86 1.39 -8.78
C SER A 8 11.30 1.03 -7.37
N LYS A 9 10.95 1.83 -6.36
CA LYS A 9 11.26 1.53 -4.95
C LYS A 9 10.48 0.33 -4.45
N LEU A 10 9.20 0.21 -4.80
CA LEU A 10 8.37 -0.95 -4.44
C LEU A 10 8.87 -2.25 -5.08
N PHE A 11 9.25 -2.23 -6.37
CA PHE A 11 9.73 -3.42 -7.07
C PHE A 11 11.13 -3.85 -6.65
N ALA A 12 11.91 -2.95 -6.05
CA ALA A 12 13.19 -3.30 -5.43
C ALA A 12 13.03 -4.06 -4.09
N LEU A 13 11.84 -4.01 -3.47
CA LEU A 13 11.55 -4.70 -2.21
C LEU A 13 11.01 -6.13 -2.47
N PRO A 14 11.37 -7.12 -1.63
CA PRO A 14 10.87 -8.50 -1.75
C PRO A 14 9.40 -8.58 -1.26
N THR A 15 8.47 -8.16 -2.12
CA THR A 15 7.07 -7.93 -1.76
C THR A 15 6.12 -9.05 -2.17
N SER A 16 6.59 -10.08 -2.89
CA SER A 16 5.75 -11.16 -3.44
C SER A 16 4.97 -11.94 -2.38
N GLY A 17 5.53 -12.11 -1.18
CA GLY A 17 4.87 -12.82 -0.06
C GLY A 17 3.93 -11.95 0.79
N LEU A 18 3.80 -10.66 0.51
CA LEU A 18 2.99 -9.75 1.33
C LEU A 18 1.52 -9.80 0.94
N ASN A 19 0.62 -9.77 1.93
CA ASN A 19 -0.82 -9.60 1.71
C ASN A 19 -1.16 -8.11 1.42
N SER A 20 -2.42 -7.83 1.09
CA SER A 20 -2.86 -6.46 0.76
C SER A 20 -2.62 -5.48 1.89
N GLN A 21 -2.85 -5.87 3.14
CA GLN A 21 -2.59 -5.03 4.30
C GLN A 21 -1.11 -4.60 4.40
N ARG A 22 -0.18 -5.55 4.40
CA ARG A 22 1.26 -5.25 4.53
C ARG A 22 1.79 -4.47 3.34
N LEU A 23 1.33 -4.83 2.14
CA LEU A 23 1.76 -4.15 0.92
C LEU A 23 1.25 -2.72 0.86
N SER A 24 -0.03 -2.48 1.18
CA SER A 24 -0.60 -1.14 1.26
C SER A 24 0.06 -0.31 2.34
N TYR A 25 0.49 -0.91 3.46
CA TYR A 25 1.25 -0.19 4.47
C TYR A 25 2.67 0.18 4.02
N LEU A 26 3.34 -0.66 3.23
CA LEU A 26 4.62 -0.31 2.59
C LEU A 26 4.45 0.83 1.59
N VAL A 27 3.44 0.76 0.73
CA VAL A 27 3.12 1.83 -0.24
C VAL A 27 2.86 3.14 0.50
N TYR A 28 2.01 3.10 1.54
CA TYR A 28 1.74 4.24 2.41
C TYR A 28 3.04 4.80 2.99
N SER A 29 3.90 3.96 3.57
CA SER A 29 5.15 4.39 4.20
C SER A 29 6.10 5.04 3.19
N ILE A 30 6.24 4.45 2.01
CA ILE A 30 7.07 4.99 0.93
C ILE A 30 6.59 6.38 0.49
N LEU A 31 5.27 6.56 0.36
CA LEU A 31 4.65 7.84 0.00
C LEU A 31 4.83 8.88 1.12
N THR A 32 4.52 8.52 2.36
CA THR A 32 4.68 9.40 3.52
C THR A 32 6.14 9.84 3.71
N ASN A 33 7.11 8.93 3.57
CA ASN A 33 8.54 9.27 3.66
C ASN A 33 9.00 10.17 2.52
N ALA A 34 8.30 10.16 1.38
CA ALA A 34 8.54 11.08 0.28
C ALA A 34 7.90 12.47 0.49
N GLY A 35 7.22 12.70 1.63
CA GLY A 35 6.55 13.95 1.97
C GLY A 35 5.13 14.05 1.40
N GLU A 36 4.57 12.96 0.88
CA GLU A 36 3.21 12.91 0.37
C GLU A 36 2.20 12.69 1.52
N SER A 37 0.92 12.97 1.24
CA SER A 37 -0.19 12.82 2.19
C SER A 37 -1.18 11.71 1.78
N PRO A 38 -0.75 10.43 1.69
CA PRO A 38 -1.65 9.31 1.42
C PRO A 38 -2.57 9.01 2.62
N GLN A 39 -3.63 8.25 2.36
CA GLN A 39 -4.48 7.60 3.36
C GLN A 39 -4.35 6.09 3.22
N LEU A 40 -4.13 5.38 4.32
CA LEU A 40 -4.23 3.94 4.35
C LEU A 40 -5.69 3.56 4.59
N CYS A 41 -6.29 2.87 3.64
CA CYS A 41 -7.68 2.45 3.69
C CYS A 41 -7.79 0.96 3.99
N SER A 42 -8.78 0.59 4.79
CA SER A 42 -9.19 -0.80 5.00
C SER A 42 -10.69 -0.95 4.85
N GLY A 43 -11.10 -2.11 4.39
CA GLY A 43 -12.49 -2.46 4.20
C GLY A 43 -12.62 -3.79 3.48
N THR A 44 -13.48 -3.85 2.46
CA THR A 44 -13.63 -5.06 1.64
C THR A 44 -13.49 -4.80 0.14
N LEU A 45 -12.98 -5.80 -0.58
CA LEU A 45 -12.93 -5.90 -2.03
C LEU A 45 -13.54 -7.25 -2.42
N ALA A 46 -14.55 -7.25 -3.28
CA ALA A 46 -15.30 -8.45 -3.66
C ALA A 46 -15.78 -9.29 -2.44
N GLY A 47 -16.15 -8.62 -1.34
CA GLY A 47 -16.63 -9.25 -0.10
C GLY A 47 -15.53 -9.85 0.79
N GLN A 48 -14.25 -9.68 0.45
CA GLN A 48 -13.12 -10.12 1.28
C GLN A 48 -12.42 -8.94 1.94
N SER A 49 -11.91 -9.13 3.15
CA SER A 49 -11.15 -8.08 3.84
C SER A 49 -9.92 -7.68 3.02
N HIS A 50 -9.75 -6.37 2.83
CA HIS A 50 -8.72 -5.83 1.96
C HIS A 50 -8.21 -4.49 2.45
N SER A 51 -7.05 -4.07 1.94
CA SER A 51 -6.47 -2.76 2.25
C SER A 51 -5.83 -2.18 1.00
N TRP A 52 -5.98 -0.88 0.82
CA TRP A 52 -5.45 -0.11 -0.32
C TRP A 52 -4.97 1.26 0.17
N VAL A 53 -4.31 2.01 -0.71
CA VAL A 53 -3.90 3.38 -0.41
C VAL A 53 -4.66 4.35 -1.31
N GLU A 54 -5.28 5.36 -0.72
CA GLU A 54 -5.78 6.52 -1.45
C GLU A 54 -4.72 7.61 -1.43
N TRP A 55 -4.32 8.12 -2.60
CA TRP A 55 -3.37 9.22 -2.72
C TRP A 55 -3.82 10.17 -3.82
N GLN A 56 -4.17 11.40 -3.44
CA GLN A 56 -4.79 12.38 -4.34
C GLN A 56 -6.08 11.80 -4.97
N ALA A 57 -6.16 11.71 -6.30
CA ALA A 57 -7.27 11.09 -7.03
C ALA A 57 -7.02 9.62 -7.40
N LEU A 58 -5.98 9.01 -6.83
CA LEU A 58 -5.55 7.64 -7.16
C LEU A 58 -5.89 6.67 -6.02
N LEU A 59 -6.25 5.46 -6.43
CA LEU A 59 -6.33 4.27 -5.62
C LEU A 59 -5.14 3.37 -6.00
N ILE A 60 -4.37 2.97 -4.99
CA ILE A 60 -3.20 2.10 -5.16
C ILE A 60 -3.45 0.78 -4.44
N ASP A 61 -3.47 -0.30 -5.21
CA ASP A 61 -3.70 -1.66 -4.76
C ASP A 61 -2.98 -2.66 -5.66
N PHE A 62 -1.79 -3.10 -5.23
CA PHE A 62 -0.98 -4.11 -5.93
C PHE A 62 -1.36 -5.56 -5.57
N ARG A 63 -2.53 -5.75 -4.93
CA ARG A 63 -3.15 -7.06 -4.68
C ARG A 63 -4.55 -7.15 -5.26
N HIS A 64 -4.93 -6.21 -6.12
CA HIS A 64 -6.17 -6.29 -6.88
C HIS A 64 -6.17 -7.52 -7.78
N SER A 65 -7.28 -8.24 -7.84
CA SER A 65 -7.44 -9.34 -8.77
C SER A 65 -7.47 -8.83 -10.22
N GLY A 66 -6.85 -9.56 -11.14
CA GLY A 66 -6.86 -9.19 -12.56
C GLY A 66 -5.78 -8.18 -12.98
N MET A 67 -4.80 -7.89 -12.12
CA MET A 67 -3.58 -7.19 -12.56
C MET A 67 -2.76 -8.06 -13.51
N GLU A 68 -2.43 -7.54 -14.68
CA GLU A 68 -1.52 -8.18 -15.63
C GLU A 68 -0.11 -7.63 -15.48
N ILE A 69 -0.02 -6.32 -15.23
CA ILE A 69 1.22 -5.60 -14.94
C ILE A 69 1.10 -4.81 -13.63
N PRO A 70 2.21 -4.49 -12.98
CA PRO A 70 2.17 -3.75 -11.72
C PRO A 70 1.47 -2.39 -11.80
N GLU A 71 1.57 -1.69 -12.94
CA GLU A 71 0.93 -0.39 -13.19
C GLU A 71 -0.59 -0.44 -13.06
N ASP A 72 -1.22 -1.60 -13.30
CA ASP A 72 -2.66 -1.81 -13.09
C ASP A 72 -3.06 -1.63 -11.62
N GLY A 73 -2.09 -1.73 -10.70
CA GLY A 73 -2.28 -1.44 -9.29
C GLY A 73 -2.52 0.04 -8.98
N VAL A 74 -2.24 0.97 -9.90
CA VAL A 74 -2.44 2.42 -9.70
C VAL A 74 -3.56 2.92 -10.61
N ARG A 75 -4.73 3.22 -10.03
CA ARG A 75 -5.94 3.54 -10.79
C ARG A 75 -6.58 4.82 -10.32
N ASN A 76 -7.38 5.44 -11.17
CA ASN A 76 -8.19 6.60 -10.75
C ASN A 76 -9.31 6.12 -9.81
N ALA A 77 -9.38 6.70 -8.61
CA ALA A 77 -10.36 6.32 -7.59
C ALA A 77 -11.81 6.51 -8.07
N ASN A 78 -12.07 7.47 -8.96
CA ASN A 78 -13.42 7.72 -9.49
C ASN A 78 -13.91 6.61 -10.44
N HIS A 79 -13.01 5.83 -11.04
CA HIS A 79 -13.37 4.77 -12.00
C HIS A 79 -13.44 3.38 -11.38
N CYS A 80 -12.74 3.14 -10.27
CA CYS A 80 -12.64 1.83 -9.65
C CYS A 80 -13.08 1.79 -8.19
N GLY A 81 -13.34 2.94 -7.55
CA GLY A 81 -13.69 3.01 -6.14
C GLY A 81 -14.97 2.27 -5.78
N GLN A 82 -15.88 2.06 -6.74
CA GLN A 82 -17.12 1.29 -6.54
C GLN A 82 -16.89 -0.19 -6.18
N ASP A 83 -15.73 -0.74 -6.57
CA ASP A 83 -15.36 -2.13 -6.26
C ASP A 83 -14.91 -2.30 -4.80
N TYR A 84 -14.63 -1.18 -4.13
CA TYR A 84 -14.12 -1.11 -2.76
C TYR A 84 -15.21 -0.62 -1.82
N GLN A 85 -15.45 -1.37 -0.76
CA GLN A 85 -16.29 -0.93 0.34
C GLN A 85 -15.38 -0.47 1.47
N LEU A 86 -15.37 0.84 1.72
CA LEU A 86 -14.55 1.46 2.74
C LEU A 86 -15.16 1.29 4.13
N ASP A 87 -14.36 0.75 5.06
CA ASP A 87 -14.70 0.73 6.48
C ASP A 87 -13.96 1.86 7.23
N GLU A 88 -12.66 2.01 6.98
CA GLU A 88 -11.80 2.92 7.76
C GLU A 88 -10.71 3.58 6.91
N ARG A 89 -10.42 4.85 7.20
CA ARG A 89 -9.21 5.57 6.75
C ARG A 89 -8.30 5.84 7.94
N ARG A 90 -7.00 5.55 7.78
CA ARG A 90 -5.99 5.70 8.82
C ARG A 90 -4.75 6.42 8.29
N GLN A 91 -4.05 7.07 9.22
CA GLN A 91 -2.73 7.67 9.01
C GLN A 91 -1.74 7.15 10.06
N PRO A 92 -1.36 5.86 9.99
CA PRO A 92 -0.40 5.29 10.93
C PRO A 92 0.99 5.94 10.77
N LYS A 93 1.88 5.71 11.74
CA LYS A 93 3.29 6.11 11.61
C LYS A 93 3.94 5.32 10.45
N ALA A 94 4.59 6.01 9.52
CA ALA A 94 5.29 5.34 8.42
C ALA A 94 6.45 4.48 8.93
N ILE A 95 6.73 3.39 8.20
CA ILE A 95 7.95 2.61 8.37
C ILE A 95 9.12 3.41 7.81
N ASP A 96 10.18 3.61 8.59
CA ASP A 96 11.37 4.31 8.13
C ASP A 96 12.03 3.60 6.94
N ASP A 97 12.63 4.36 6.02
CA ASP A 97 13.22 3.84 4.79
C ASP A 97 14.28 2.74 5.03
N SER A 98 15.06 2.85 6.10
CA SER A 98 16.06 1.85 6.51
C SER A 98 15.44 0.53 6.98
N MET A 99 14.17 0.55 7.38
CA MET A 99 13.45 -0.60 7.93
C MET A 99 12.56 -1.30 6.90
N LEU A 100 12.37 -0.74 5.71
CA LEU A 100 11.46 -1.30 4.69
C LEU A 100 11.85 -2.73 4.27
N MET A 101 13.14 -3.00 4.07
CA MET A 101 13.62 -4.35 3.71
C MET A 101 13.34 -5.38 4.81
N HIS A 102 13.60 -5.01 6.07
CA HIS A 102 13.32 -5.86 7.22
C HIS A 102 11.81 -6.08 7.37
N PHE A 103 11.00 -5.04 7.19
CA PHE A 103 9.55 -5.18 7.24
C PHE A 103 9.03 -6.19 6.20
N CYS A 104 9.65 -6.27 5.01
CA CYS A 104 9.26 -7.25 4.01
C CYS A 104 9.61 -8.69 4.44
N GLN A 105 10.70 -8.87 5.18
CA GLN A 105 11.27 -10.18 5.53
C GLN A 105 10.81 -10.71 6.89
N ASP A 106 10.49 -9.85 7.87
CA ASP A 106 10.77 -10.17 9.27
C ASP A 106 9.67 -9.75 10.26
N HIS A 107 8.44 -10.23 10.10
CA HIS A 107 7.44 -10.11 11.18
C HIS A 107 7.69 -11.09 12.34
N ALA A 108 8.90 -11.08 12.88
CA ALA A 108 9.24 -11.68 14.17
C ALA A 108 9.78 -10.67 15.21
N HIS A 109 10.09 -9.41 14.85
CA HIS A 109 10.82 -8.52 15.77
C HIS A 109 10.22 -7.12 16.06
N PHE A 110 8.95 -6.86 15.69
CA PHE A 110 8.30 -5.58 16.03
C PHE A 110 7.31 -5.65 17.22
N ASP A 111 7.44 -6.65 18.10
CA ASP A 111 6.65 -6.74 19.34
C ASP A 111 7.22 -5.89 20.52
N HIS A 112 8.20 -5.01 20.29
CA HIS A 112 8.88 -4.29 21.37
C HIS A 112 8.87 -2.76 21.27
N LEU A 113 8.03 -2.15 20.45
CA LEU A 113 7.81 -0.70 20.50
C LEU A 113 6.33 -0.40 20.77
N ALA A 114 5.92 -0.73 22.00
CA ALA A 114 4.77 -0.14 22.69
C ALA A 114 5.21 1.14 23.43
#